data_AF-A0A0A8K413-F1
#
_entry.id   AF-A0A0A8K413-F1
#
_cell.length_a   1.000
_cell.length_b   1.000
_cell.length_c   1.000
_cell.angle_alpha   90.00
_cell.angle_beta   90.00
_cell.angle_gamma   90.00
#
_symmetry.space_group_name_H-M   'P 1'
#
loop_
_entity.id
_entity.type
_entity.pdbx_description
1 polymer ?
#
loop_
_entity_poly.entity_id
_entity_poly.type
_entity_poly.pdbx_seq_one_letter_code
_entity_poly.pdbx_strand_id
1 'polypeptide(L)' 'MTSNANAIMQYSFLYVFANDGTIDAQELAMLEKLALEDGTVDDQERDMLSRIFARVTAQSVSPDVWDEICRFKAKYQIA' A
#
# COMPACT_ATOMS: atom_id res chain seq x y z
N MET A 1 18.09 -11.91 4.20
CA MET A 1 17.18 -11.37 3.17
C MET A 1 15.91 -10.99 3.88
N THR A 2 15.72 -9.69 4.14
CA THR A 2 14.44 -9.18 4.62
C THR A 2 13.51 -9.12 3.42
N SER A 3 12.40 -9.85 3.46
CA SER A 3 11.36 -9.77 2.43
C SER A 3 10.82 -8.34 2.35
N ASN A 4 10.54 -7.85 1.14
CA ASN A 4 9.93 -6.54 0.90
C ASN A 4 8.59 -6.37 1.66
N ALA A 5 7.87 -7.47 1.92
CA ALA A 5 6.69 -7.47 2.78
C ALA A 5 6.97 -6.94 4.20
N ASN A 6 8.17 -7.20 4.77
CA ASN A 6 8.57 -6.64 6.06
C ASN A 6 8.81 -5.12 5.96
N ALA A 7 9.37 -4.64 4.86
CA ALA A 7 9.58 -3.21 4.64
C ALA A 7 8.23 -2.48 4.50
N ILE A 8 7.29 -3.05 3.74
CA ILE A 8 5.92 -2.55 3.60
C ILE A 8 5.24 -2.47 4.97
N MET A 9 5.34 -3.53 5.78
CA MET A 9 4.76 -3.57 7.12
C MET A 9 5.33 -2.47 8.03
N GLN A 10 6.66 -2.36 8.09
CA GLN A 10 7.34 -1.38 8.93
C GLN A 10 7.00 0.05 8.53
N TYR A 11 7.02 0.34 7.22
CA TYR A 11 6.67 1.65 6.70
C TYR A 11 5.21 2.02 7.04
N SER A 12 4.28 1.09 6.81
CA SER A 12 2.86 1.32 7.08
C SER A 12 2.59 1.59 8.54
N PHE A 13 3.25 0.88 9.45
CA PHE A 13 3.08 1.11 10.89
C PHE A 13 3.65 2.45 11.34
N LEU A 14 4.82 2.85 10.83
CA LEU A 14 5.54 4.04 11.31
C LEU A 14 5.09 5.34 10.64
N TYR A 15 4.59 5.28 9.41
CA TYR A 15 4.28 6.48 8.62
C TYR A 15 2.78 6.58 8.35
N VAL A 16 2.19 5.58 7.69
CA VAL A 16 0.77 5.62 7.29
C VAL A 16 -0.16 5.66 8.52
N PHE A 17 -0.04 4.69 9.44
CA PHE A 17 -0.99 4.60 10.55
C PHE A 17 -0.65 5.45 11.77
N ALA A 18 0.60 5.88 11.91
CA ALA A 18 1.01 6.69 13.06
C ALA A 18 0.80 8.20 12.84
N ASN A 19 0.71 8.66 11.58
CA ASN A 19 0.61 10.08 11.25
C ASN A 19 -0.84 10.57 11.32
N ASP A 20 -1.70 10.10 10.42
CA ASP A 20 -3.11 10.52 10.32
C ASP A 20 -4.09 9.35 10.17
N GLY A 21 -3.58 8.11 10.05
CA GLY A 21 -4.40 6.91 9.91
C GLY A 21 -5.02 6.75 8.52
N THR A 22 -4.63 7.57 7.54
CA THR A 22 -5.05 7.46 6.15
C THR A 22 -3.82 7.27 5.23
N ILE A 23 -4.03 7.37 3.92
CA ILE A 23 -2.97 7.27 2.91
C ILE A 23 -3.01 8.52 2.04
N ASP A 24 -1.92 9.27 2.00
CA ASP A 24 -1.74 10.33 1.00
C ASP A 24 -1.01 9.84 -0.27
N ALA A 25 -0.88 10.73 -1.26
CA ALA A 25 -0.25 10.39 -2.53
C ALA A 25 1.24 10.02 -2.41
N GLN A 26 1.97 10.62 -1.47
CA GLN A 26 3.38 10.34 -1.25
C GLN A 26 3.57 8.99 -0.55
N GLU A 27 2.72 8.69 0.42
CA GLU A 27 2.69 7.41 1.12
C GLU A 27 2.31 6.26 0.19
N LEU A 28 1.29 6.45 -0.65
CA LEU A 28 0.91 5.47 -1.67
C LEU A 28 2.09 5.19 -2.61
N ALA A 29 2.72 6.23 -3.15
CA ALA A 29 3.86 6.08 -4.05
C ALA A 29 5.02 5.32 -3.39
N MET A 30 5.24 5.49 -2.09
CA MET A 30 6.26 4.75 -1.36
C MET A 30 5.88 3.28 -1.15
N LEU A 31 4.62 2.99 -0.81
CA LEU A 31 4.11 1.62 -0.71
C LEU A 31 4.27 0.87 -2.03
N GLU A 32 3.88 1.49 -3.14
CA GLU A 32 4.04 0.91 -4.48
C GLU A 32 5.50 0.70 -4.85
N LYS A 33 6.37 1.67 -4.54
CA LYS A 33 7.81 1.55 -4.78
C LYS A 33 8.41 0.36 -4.03
N LEU A 34 8.05 0.17 -2.76
CA LEU A 34 8.52 -0.95 -1.95
C LEU A 34 8.03 -2.29 -2.51
N ALA A 35 6.77 -2.36 -2.93
CA ALA A 35 6.19 -3.57 -3.52
C ALA A 35 6.71 -3.90 -4.93
N LEU A 36 7.37 -2.95 -5.60
CA LEU A 36 7.93 -3.13 -6.94
C LEU A 36 9.46 -3.17 -6.96
N GLU A 37 10.11 -3.16 -5.80
CA GLU A 37 11.56 -3.05 -5.69
C GLU A 37 12.29 -4.24 -6.35
N ASP A 38 11.73 -5.45 -6.24
CA ASP A 38 12.24 -6.66 -6.88
C ASP A 38 11.57 -6.97 -8.23
N GLY A 39 10.67 -6.08 -8.68
CA GLY A 39 10.00 -6.16 -9.98
C GLY A 39 8.76 -7.06 -10.04
N THR A 40 8.31 -7.67 -8.93
CA THR A 40 7.07 -8.47 -8.91
C THR A 40 6.41 -8.39 -7.54
N VAL A 41 5.11 -8.09 -7.52
CA VAL A 41 4.34 -8.18 -6.27
C VAL A 41 4.03 -9.66 -6.00
N ASP A 42 4.63 -10.24 -4.97
CA ASP A 42 4.43 -11.63 -4.56
C ASP A 42 3.19 -11.82 -3.65
N ASP A 43 2.92 -13.06 -3.22
CA ASP A 43 1.77 -13.37 -2.37
C ASP A 43 1.83 -12.67 -1.00
N GLN A 44 3.02 -12.57 -0.39
CA GLN A 44 3.18 -11.95 0.93
C GLN A 44 2.98 -10.43 0.85
N GLU A 45 3.48 -9.81 -0.21
CA GLU A 45 3.29 -8.39 -0.47
C GLU A 45 1.83 -8.06 -0.81
N ARG A 46 1.17 -8.89 -1.64
CA ARG A 46 -0.28 -8.77 -1.90
C ARG A 46 -1.09 -8.81 -0.62
N ASP A 47 -0.83 -9.78 0.24
CA ASP A 47 -1.54 -9.92 1.52
C ASP A 47 -1.31 -8.72 2.43
N MET A 48 -0.09 -8.19 2.47
CA MET A 48 0.23 -7.02 3.27
C MET A 48 -0.47 -5.76 2.74
N LEU A 49 -0.39 -5.52 1.44
CA LEU A 49 -1.04 -4.39 0.77
C LEU A 49 -2.56 -4.45 0.89
N SER A 50 -3.17 -5.63 0.77
CA SER A 50 -4.61 -5.80 0.97
C SER A 50 -5.03 -5.36 2.37
N ARG A 51 -4.27 -5.74 3.41
CA ARG A 51 -4.53 -5.31 4.80
C ARG A 51 -4.38 -3.81 5.00
N ILE A 52 -3.44 -3.18 4.29
CA ILE A 52 -3.23 -1.73 4.36
C ILE A 52 -4.38 -1.00 3.68
N PHE A 53 -4.69 -1.36 2.43
CA PHE A 53 -5.77 -0.73 1.67
C PHE A 53 -7.16 -0.99 2.26
N ALA A 54 -7.37 -2.09 2.98
CA ALA A 54 -8.63 -2.37 3.69
C ALA A 54 -8.94 -1.37 4.83
N ARG A 55 -7.97 -0.54 5.25
CA ARG A 55 -8.16 0.46 6.31
C ARG A 55 -8.64 1.81 5.81
N VAL A 56 -8.59 2.05 4.51
CA VAL A 56 -9.04 3.31 3.90
C VAL A 56 -10.31 3.10 3.08
N THR A 57 -11.04 4.19 2.87
CA THR A 57 -12.26 4.24 2.06
C THR A 57 -12.17 5.40 1.08
N ALA A 58 -13.03 5.43 0.07
CA ALA A 58 -13.10 6.56 -0.88
C ALA A 58 -13.34 7.92 -0.20
N GLN A 59 -13.86 7.94 1.04
CA GLN A 59 -14.08 9.17 1.81
C GLN A 59 -12.91 9.54 2.72
N SER A 60 -11.99 8.62 3.00
CA SER A 60 -10.86 8.88 3.92
C SER A 60 -9.59 9.35 3.20
N VAL A 61 -9.53 9.23 1.88
CA VAL A 61 -8.41 9.68 1.03
C VAL A 61 -8.91 10.64 -0.05
N SER A 62 -7.99 11.31 -0.75
CA SER A 62 -8.38 12.11 -1.92
C SER A 62 -8.88 11.22 -3.06
N PRO A 63 -9.72 11.74 -3.98
CA PRO A 63 -10.21 10.97 -5.13
C PRO A 63 -9.08 10.36 -5.98
N ASP A 64 -8.01 11.13 -6.23
CA ASP A 64 -6.86 10.65 -7.02
C ASP A 64 -6.13 9.49 -6.35
N VAL A 65 -5.98 9.53 -5.01
CA VAL A 65 -5.37 8.43 -4.24
C VAL A 65 -6.27 7.19 -4.27
N TRP A 66 -7.58 7.38 -4.11
CA TRP A 66 -8.54 6.27 -4.16
C TRP A 66 -8.53 5.56 -5.52
N ASP A 67 -8.51 6.34 -6.60
CA ASP A 67 -8.49 5.82 -7.96
C ASP A 67 -7.20 5.04 -8.24
N GLU A 68 -6.05 5.54 -7.79
CA GLU A 68 -4.78 4.83 -7.95
C GLU A 68 -4.72 3.55 -7.09
N ILE A 69 -5.22 3.57 -5.84
CA ILE A 69 -5.36 2.33 -5.04
C ILE A 69 -6.20 1.30 -5.80
N CYS A 70 -7.35 1.70 -6.34
CA CYS A 70 -8.22 0.77 -7.09
C CYS A 70 -7.52 0.22 -8.34
N ARG A 71 -6.82 1.08 -9.09
CA ARG A 71 -6.05 0.69 -10.27
C ARG A 71 -4.91 -0.27 -9.91
N PHE A 72 -4.17 0.02 -8.85
CA PHE A 72 -3.06 -0.81 -8.38
C PHE A 72 -3.58 -2.18 -7.93
N LYS A 73 -4.66 -2.21 -7.15
CA LYS A 73 -5.32 -3.45 -6.73
C LYS A 73 -5.74 -4.31 -7.92
N ALA A 74 -6.37 -3.71 -8.92
CA ALA A 74 -6.78 -4.43 -10.12
C ALA A 74 -5.58 -4.98 -10.91
N LYS A 75 -4.51 -4.18 -11.06
CA LYS A 75 -3.30 -4.56 -11.80
C LYS A 75 -2.56 -5.74 -11.18
N TYR A 76 -2.49 -5.79 -9.85
CA TYR A 76 -1.73 -6.80 -9.10
C TYR A 76 -2.60 -7.84 -8.40
N GLN A 77 -3.90 -7.87 -8.70
CA GLN A 77 -4.87 -8.83 -8.14
C GLN A 77 -4.90 -8.83 -6.61
N ILE A 78 -4.82 -7.63 -6.01
CA ILE A 78 -4.90 -7.43 -4.56
C ILE A 78 -6.37 -7.34 -4.16
N ALA A 79 -6.77 -8.13 -3.16
CA ALA A 79 -8.14 -8.18 -2.62
C ALA A 79 -8.56 -6.87 -1.96
#